data_AF-A0A942G9N3-F1
#
_entry.id   AF-A0A942G9N3-F1
#
_cell.length_a   1.000
_cell.length_b   1.000
_cell.length_c   1.000
_cell.angle_alpha   90.00
_cell.angle_beta   90.00
_cell.angle_gamma   90.00
#
_symmetry.space_group_name_H-M   'P 1'
#
loop_
_entity.id
_entity.type
_entity.pdbx_description
1 polymer ?
#
loop_
_entity_poly.entity_id
_entity_poly.type
_entity_poly.pdbx_seq_one_letter_code
_entity_poly.pdbx_strand_id
1 'polypeptide(L)'
;MRDTTTTLLQDWHEAGLVTAEQVDAIARFERARTPGPAARRTVVAEAIGYVGAALALGAIALLVGEFWDQFTVAARLALVLVLTVALFGSGTALRHAARQPLQRLASVLYAGTVAGVAWTTGIVAGDVMALRDAEVGLAVGAVSAAAALPLYLLRRRALPQLALLVAVLATALAALSLPNQAPDTEWYSLMVVVIGVAWFLLGAGGWLPPSRVAESVGAVLAVVACQFTGGDGSGLLLLGVALAVGLVVLAIRSDALHLLAVGAVGLFLVVPRLVFTWFGDAIGAPATMLVIGLLLVLLAVGLGRARREIGEGPELQPPAAPTGREVA
;
A
#
# COMPACT_ATOMS: atom_id res chain seq x y z
N MET A 1 -20.68 9.46 29.22
CA MET A 1 -19.40 8.77 29.46
C MET A 1 -18.41 9.81 29.96
N ARG A 2 -18.00 9.76 31.23
CA ARG A 2 -16.90 10.58 31.74
C ARG A 2 -15.60 10.05 31.11
N ASP A 3 -14.72 10.93 30.65
CA ASP A 3 -13.43 10.54 30.07
C ASP A 3 -12.64 9.76 31.13
N THR A 4 -12.48 8.45 30.91
CA THR A 4 -11.74 7.53 31.78
C THR A 4 -10.32 8.02 32.10
N THR A 5 -9.72 8.78 31.19
CA THR A 5 -8.39 9.39 31.35
C THR A 5 -8.36 10.47 32.44
N THR A 6 -9.42 11.26 32.56
CA THR A 6 -9.50 12.34 33.55
C THR A 6 -9.68 11.75 34.96
N THR A 7 -10.45 10.66 35.06
CA THR A 7 -10.64 9.94 36.33
C THR A 7 -9.34 9.26 36.78
N LEU A 8 -8.65 8.56 35.86
CA LEU A 8 -7.33 7.95 36.14
C LEU A 8 -6.27 8.97 36.58
N LEU A 9 -6.23 10.16 35.97
CA LEU A 9 -5.30 11.22 36.35
C LEU A 9 -5.59 11.79 37.74
N GLN A 10 -6.87 11.88 38.13
CA GLN A 10 -7.24 12.28 39.49
C GLN A 10 -6.86 11.22 40.50
N ASP A 11 -7.12 9.94 40.22
CA ASP A 11 -6.75 8.83 41.10
C ASP A 11 -5.22 8.78 41.32
N TRP A 12 -4.43 9.04 40.27
CA TRP A 12 -2.95 9.11 40.39
C TRP A 12 -2.48 10.33 41.17
N HIS A 13 -3.20 11.45 41.10
CA HIS A 13 -2.90 12.63 41.90
C HIS A 13 -3.21 12.39 43.39
N GLU A 14 -4.37 11.81 43.69
CA GLU A 14 -4.78 11.46 45.05
C GLU A 14 -3.85 10.41 45.67
N ALA A 15 -3.31 9.49 44.87
CA ALA A 15 -2.28 8.54 45.29
C ALA A 15 -0.88 9.16 45.43
N GLY A 16 -0.69 10.46 45.12
CA GLY A 16 0.59 11.16 45.21
C GLY A 16 1.63 10.75 44.15
N LEU A 17 1.21 10.03 43.11
CA LEU A 17 2.09 9.55 42.03
C LEU A 17 2.47 10.67 41.05
N VAL A 18 1.60 11.67 40.92
CA VAL A 18 1.78 12.84 40.04
C VAL A 18 1.35 14.12 40.74
N THR A 19 2.08 15.21 40.50
CA THR A 19 1.72 16.52 41.01
C THR A 19 0.53 17.11 40.25
N ALA A 20 -0.18 18.07 40.86
CA ALA A 20 -1.27 18.78 40.20
C ALA A 20 -0.80 19.45 38.89
N GLU A 21 0.44 19.95 38.88
CA GLU A 21 1.06 20.58 37.72
C GLU A 21 1.35 19.58 36.58
N GLN A 22 1.74 18.35 36.92
CA GLN A 22 1.91 17.25 35.96
C GLN A 22 0.57 16.79 35.39
N VAL A 23 -0.48 16.71 36.21
CA VAL A 23 -1.83 16.41 35.74
C VAL A 23 -2.29 17.44 34.72
N ASP A 24 -2.10 18.73 35.00
CA ASP A 24 -2.46 19.81 34.06
C ASP A 24 -1.60 19.81 32.79
N ALA A 25 -0.33 19.43 32.89
CA ALA A 25 0.56 19.28 31.73
C ALA A 25 0.12 18.11 30.84
N ILE A 26 -0.17 16.94 31.43
CA ILE A 26 -0.64 15.75 30.72
C ILE A 26 -2.02 15.99 30.11
N ALA A 27 -2.95 16.60 30.86
CA ALA A 27 -4.27 16.94 30.36
C ALA A 27 -4.22 17.96 29.22
N ARG A 28 -3.27 18.91 29.22
CA ARG A 28 -3.02 19.78 28.05
C ARG A 28 -2.45 18.99 26.88
N PHE A 29 -1.49 18.11 27.12
CA PHE A 29 -0.85 17.29 26.08
C PHE A 29 -1.87 16.36 25.39
N GLU A 30 -2.71 15.66 26.15
CA GLU A 30 -3.73 14.76 25.61
C GLU A 30 -4.85 15.52 24.87
N ARG A 31 -5.25 16.70 25.37
CA ARG A 31 -6.17 17.60 24.63
C ARG A 31 -5.57 18.10 23.32
N ALA A 32 -4.27 18.35 23.26
CA ALA A 32 -3.58 18.72 22.03
C ALA A 32 -3.45 17.54 21.05
N ARG A 33 -3.42 16.30 21.56
CA ARG A 33 -3.30 15.07 20.79
C ARG A 33 -4.64 14.57 20.23
N THR A 34 -5.73 14.82 20.95
CA THR A 34 -7.07 14.39 20.54
C THR A 34 -7.60 15.35 19.48
N PRO A 35 -7.91 14.89 18.25
CA PRO A 35 -8.45 15.76 17.22
C PRO A 35 -9.76 16.37 17.71
N GLY A 36 -9.77 17.70 17.85
CA GLY A 36 -10.95 18.42 18.28
C GLY A 36 -12.15 18.18 17.34
N PRO A 37 -13.38 18.49 17.77
CA PRO A 37 -14.59 18.30 16.96
C PRO A 37 -14.49 18.97 15.58
N ALA A 38 -13.78 20.10 15.48
CA ALA A 38 -13.49 20.78 14.23
C ALA A 38 -12.62 19.93 13.30
N ALA A 39 -11.55 19.31 13.80
CA ALA A 39 -10.69 18.43 13.03
C ALA A 39 -11.43 17.18 12.52
N ARG A 40 -12.33 16.59 13.34
CA ARG A 40 -13.18 15.47 12.88
C ARG A 40 -14.14 15.88 11.78
N ARG A 41 -14.78 17.05 11.87
CA ARG A 41 -15.64 17.59 10.79
C ARG A 41 -14.84 17.83 9.51
N THR A 42 -13.59 18.30 9.61
CA THR A 42 -12.70 18.43 8.46
C THR A 42 -12.39 17.09 7.80
N VAL A 43 -12.14 16.03 8.57
CA VAL A 43 -11.90 14.68 8.01
C VAL A 43 -13.15 14.14 7.30
N VAL A 44 -14.34 14.31 7.89
CA VAL A 44 -15.59 13.87 7.26
C VAL A 44 -15.85 14.68 5.97
N ALA A 45 -15.65 15.99 6.00
CA ALA A 45 -15.79 16.84 4.82
C ALA A 45 -14.77 16.48 3.72
N GLU A 46 -13.53 16.16 4.09
CA GLU A 46 -12.49 15.71 3.17
C GLU A 46 -12.85 14.34 2.55
N ALA A 47 -13.34 13.39 3.36
CA ALA A 47 -13.81 12.09 2.86
C ALA A 47 -15.01 12.23 1.91
N ILE A 48 -16.01 13.04 2.26
CA ILE A 48 -17.15 13.33 1.39
C ILE A 48 -16.68 14.00 0.09
N GLY A 49 -15.72 14.93 0.19
CA GLY A 49 -15.11 15.58 -0.98
C GLY A 49 -14.44 14.58 -1.92
N TYR A 50 -13.69 13.62 -1.39
CA TYR A 50 -13.06 12.57 -2.19
C TYR A 50 -14.07 11.62 -2.83
N VAL A 51 -15.10 11.19 -2.09
CA VAL A 51 -16.17 10.34 -2.62
C VAL A 51 -16.93 11.08 -3.73
N GLY A 52 -17.31 12.34 -3.51
CA GLY A 52 -17.99 13.16 -4.50
C GLY A 52 -17.15 13.36 -5.76
N ALA A 53 -15.84 13.62 -5.62
CA ALA A 53 -14.93 13.72 -6.76
C ALA A 53 -14.81 12.40 -7.52
N ALA A 54 -14.71 11.26 -6.84
CA ALA A 54 -14.64 9.95 -7.47
C ALA A 54 -15.93 9.61 -8.24
N LEU A 55 -17.10 9.90 -7.66
CA LEU A 55 -18.39 9.71 -8.33
C LEU A 55 -18.55 10.63 -9.54
N ALA A 56 -18.16 11.89 -9.43
CA ALA A 56 -18.20 12.83 -10.55
C ALA A 56 -17.26 12.39 -11.69
N LEU A 57 -16.03 11.98 -11.37
CA LEU A 57 -15.08 11.44 -12.34
C LEU A 57 -15.62 10.16 -12.99
N GLY A 58 -16.24 9.26 -12.21
CA GLY A 58 -16.89 8.06 -12.72
C GLY A 58 -18.03 8.38 -13.69
N ALA A 59 -18.90 9.33 -13.35
CA ALA A 59 -19.98 9.77 -14.22
C ALA A 59 -19.47 10.41 -15.52
N ILE A 60 -18.42 11.24 -15.44
CA ILE A 60 -17.76 11.82 -16.62
C ILE A 60 -17.15 10.70 -17.48
N ALA A 61 -16.48 9.72 -16.88
CA ALA A 61 -15.88 8.60 -17.61
C ALA A 61 -16.95 7.75 -18.31
N LEU A 62 -18.08 7.48 -17.66
CA LEU A 62 -19.21 6.76 -18.27
C LEU A 62 -19.81 7.56 -19.43
N LEU A 63 -20.02 8.86 -19.24
CA LEU A 63 -20.55 9.74 -20.29
C LEU A 63 -19.60 9.80 -21.48
N VAL A 64 -18.31 10.01 -21.24
CA VAL A 64 -17.28 10.02 -22.30
C VAL A 64 -17.22 8.66 -23.00
N GLY A 65 -17.33 7.56 -22.26
CA GLY A 65 -17.37 6.20 -22.81
C GLY A 65 -18.53 5.97 -23.76
N GLU A 66 -19.74 6.42 -23.38
CA GLU A 66 -20.96 6.30 -24.21
C GLU A 66 -20.81 7.03 -25.56
N PHE A 67 -20.19 8.20 -25.56
CA PHE A 67 -19.98 9.00 -26.78
C PHE A 67 -18.63 8.73 -27.46
N TRP A 68 -17.77 7.89 -26.89
CA TRP A 68 -16.40 7.70 -27.36
C TRP A 68 -16.36 7.27 -28.82
N ASP A 69 -17.19 6.29 -29.15
CA ASP A 69 -17.27 5.70 -30.48
C ASP A 69 -17.79 6.66 -31.56
N GLN A 70 -18.48 7.73 -31.14
CA GLN A 70 -19.01 8.75 -32.04
C GLN A 70 -17.97 9.82 -32.41
N PHE A 71 -16.88 9.94 -31.66
CA PHE A 71 -15.80 10.86 -31.98
C PHE A 71 -14.88 10.31 -33.06
N THR A 72 -14.40 11.20 -33.94
CA THR A 72 -13.27 10.88 -34.82
C THR A 72 -12.00 10.64 -34.01
N VAL A 73 -11.05 9.88 -34.55
CA VAL A 73 -9.74 9.63 -33.92
C VAL A 73 -9.04 10.95 -33.57
N ALA A 74 -9.10 11.95 -34.45
CA ALA A 74 -8.54 13.27 -34.21
C ALA A 74 -9.20 13.99 -33.02
N ALA A 75 -10.52 13.91 -32.88
CA ALA A 75 -11.25 14.49 -31.75
C ALA A 75 -10.90 13.79 -30.42
N ARG A 76 -10.82 12.45 -30.42
CA ARG A 76 -10.38 11.66 -29.25
C ARG A 76 -8.96 12.05 -28.83
N LEU A 77 -8.03 12.11 -29.78
CA LEU A 77 -6.65 12.52 -29.52
C LEU A 77 -6.57 13.94 -28.97
N ALA A 78 -7.26 14.90 -29.59
CA ALA A 78 -7.27 16.29 -29.14
C ALA A 78 -7.79 16.40 -27.71
N LEU A 79 -8.89 15.71 -27.38
CA LEU A 79 -9.48 15.70 -26.05
C LEU A 79 -8.49 15.18 -24.99
N VAL A 80 -7.89 14.01 -25.23
CA VAL A 80 -6.96 13.38 -24.28
C VAL A 80 -5.66 14.18 -24.15
N LEU A 81 -5.14 14.75 -25.24
CA LEU A 81 -3.96 15.61 -25.21
C LEU A 81 -4.21 16.89 -24.40
N VAL A 82 -5.33 17.57 -24.63
CA VAL A 82 -5.69 18.78 -23.87
C VAL A 82 -5.79 18.47 -22.38
N LEU A 83 -6.46 17.37 -22.02
CA LEU A 83 -6.56 16.94 -20.63
C LEU A 83 -5.17 16.63 -20.03
N THR A 84 -4.34 15.89 -20.76
CA THR A 84 -2.99 15.50 -20.32
C THR A 84 -2.11 16.72 -20.07
N VAL A 85 -2.13 17.68 -20.99
CA VAL A 85 -1.40 18.96 -20.87
C VAL A 85 -1.94 19.79 -19.69
N ALA A 86 -3.25 19.84 -19.51
CA ALA A 86 -3.86 20.56 -18.38
C ALA A 86 -3.47 19.93 -17.03
N LEU A 87 -3.45 18.60 -16.92
CA LEU A 87 -3.00 17.89 -15.72
C LEU A 87 -1.52 18.14 -15.44
N PHE A 88 -0.66 18.01 -16.46
CA PHE A 88 0.78 18.24 -16.34
C PHE A 88 1.10 19.70 -15.96
N GLY A 89 0.48 20.66 -16.64
CA GLY A 89 0.61 22.08 -16.36
C GLY A 89 0.17 22.42 -14.94
N SER A 90 -0.98 21.89 -14.50
CA SER A 90 -1.50 22.08 -13.13
C SER A 90 -0.59 21.44 -12.07
N GLY A 91 -0.09 20.23 -12.32
CA GLY A 91 0.86 19.55 -11.44
C GLY A 91 2.18 20.32 -11.30
N THR A 92 2.65 20.92 -12.40
CA THR A 92 3.84 21.76 -12.46
C THR A 92 3.63 23.09 -11.72
N ALA A 93 2.48 23.74 -11.90
CA ALA A 93 2.15 24.99 -11.21
C ALA A 93 2.06 24.78 -9.68
N LEU A 94 1.48 23.66 -9.24
CA LEU A 94 1.36 23.32 -7.82
C LEU A 94 2.64 22.72 -7.22
N ARG A 95 3.74 22.61 -7.99
CA ARG A 95 4.89 21.82 -7.54
C ARG A 95 5.61 22.45 -6.32
N HIS A 96 5.58 23.76 -6.18
CA HIS A 96 6.22 24.47 -5.06
C HIS A 96 5.22 24.97 -4.01
N ALA A 97 3.98 24.45 -4.03
CA ALA A 97 2.99 24.85 -3.05
C ALA A 97 3.45 24.49 -1.62
N ALA A 98 3.40 25.48 -0.72
CA ALA A 98 3.80 25.32 0.69
C ALA A 98 2.83 24.45 1.50
N ARG A 99 1.55 24.38 1.10
CA ARG A 99 0.52 23.63 1.82
C ARG A 99 0.55 22.15 1.45
N GLN A 100 0.60 21.27 2.45
CA GLN A 100 0.64 19.81 2.27
C GLN A 100 -0.50 19.25 1.38
N PRO A 101 -1.76 19.71 1.48
CA PRO A 101 -2.83 19.23 0.60
C PRO A 101 -2.56 19.49 -0.88
N LEU A 102 -2.01 20.67 -1.22
CA LEU A 102 -1.67 21.02 -2.60
C LEU A 102 -0.52 20.17 -3.15
N GLN A 103 0.42 19.75 -2.30
CA GLN A 103 1.47 18.81 -2.71
C GLN A 103 0.93 17.40 -3.01
N ARG A 104 -0.08 16.95 -2.25
CA ARG A 104 -0.77 15.69 -2.53
C ARG A 104 -1.51 15.78 -3.87
N LEU A 105 -2.25 16.88 -4.08
CA LEU A 105 -2.91 17.14 -5.36
C LEU A 105 -1.92 17.15 -6.53
N ALA A 106 -0.77 17.82 -6.41
CA ALA A 106 0.26 17.79 -7.44
C ALA A 106 0.74 16.36 -7.76
N SER A 107 0.83 15.48 -6.75
CA SER A 107 1.21 14.07 -6.95
C SER A 107 0.13 13.28 -7.70
N VAL A 108 -1.15 13.56 -7.40
CA VAL A 108 -2.30 13.00 -8.13
C VAL A 108 -2.31 13.49 -9.58
N LEU A 109 -2.08 14.79 -9.80
CA LEU A 109 -2.05 15.39 -11.14
C LEU A 109 -0.94 14.78 -12.00
N TYR A 110 0.26 14.56 -11.45
CA TYR A 110 1.33 13.87 -12.18
C TYR A 110 1.02 12.40 -12.47
N ALA A 111 0.40 11.67 -11.54
CA ALA A 111 -0.07 10.31 -11.83
C ALA A 111 -1.13 10.32 -12.94
N GLY A 112 -2.03 11.31 -12.92
CA GLY A 112 -2.99 11.55 -13.99
C GLY A 112 -2.33 11.89 -15.34
N THR A 113 -1.22 12.63 -15.35
CA THR A 113 -0.42 12.87 -16.55
C THR A 113 0.10 11.56 -17.14
N VAL A 114 0.63 10.65 -16.31
CA VAL A 114 1.10 9.32 -16.79
C VAL A 114 -0.05 8.54 -17.40
N ALA A 115 -1.23 8.54 -16.77
CA ALA A 115 -2.43 7.90 -17.33
C ALA A 115 -2.88 8.54 -18.66
N GLY A 116 -2.83 9.86 -18.76
CA GLY A 116 -3.15 10.59 -19.99
C GLY A 116 -2.15 10.31 -21.13
N VAL A 117 -0.87 10.18 -20.81
CA VAL A 117 0.17 9.72 -21.75
C VAL A 117 -0.14 8.29 -22.21
N ALA A 118 -0.41 7.37 -21.28
CA ALA A 118 -0.79 6.00 -21.58
C ALA A 118 -1.97 5.93 -22.56
N TRP A 119 -3.03 6.69 -22.28
CA TRP A 119 -4.23 6.75 -23.12
C TRP A 119 -3.95 7.33 -24.51
N THR A 120 -3.22 8.46 -24.56
CA THR A 120 -2.82 9.06 -25.85
C THR A 120 -2.02 8.06 -26.68
N THR A 121 -1.04 7.38 -26.08
CA THR A 121 -0.26 6.34 -26.75
C THR A 121 -1.14 5.20 -27.23
N GLY A 122 -2.13 4.77 -26.45
CA GLY A 122 -3.07 3.73 -26.85
C GLY A 122 -3.87 4.10 -28.10
N ILE A 123 -4.37 5.34 -28.17
CA ILE A 123 -5.10 5.83 -29.36
C ILE A 123 -4.16 5.94 -30.56
N VAL A 124 -2.95 6.49 -30.40
CA VAL A 124 -1.99 6.60 -31.52
C VAL A 124 -1.56 5.21 -32.01
N ALA A 125 -1.22 4.30 -31.11
CA ALA A 125 -0.78 2.95 -31.46
C ALA A 125 -1.91 2.12 -32.09
N GLY A 126 -3.11 2.15 -31.50
CA GLY A 126 -4.25 1.35 -31.96
C GLY A 126 -4.97 1.97 -33.17
N ASP A 127 -5.40 3.24 -33.08
CA ASP A 127 -6.28 3.84 -34.09
C ASP A 127 -5.51 4.49 -35.25
N VAL A 128 -4.29 5.00 -35.02
CA VAL A 128 -3.50 5.69 -36.07
C VAL A 128 -2.49 4.76 -36.73
N MET A 129 -1.73 4.01 -35.93
CA MET A 129 -0.71 3.09 -36.42
C MET A 129 -1.26 1.68 -36.72
N ALA A 130 -2.49 1.37 -36.30
CA ALA A 130 -3.12 0.05 -36.47
C ALA A 130 -2.24 -1.11 -35.96
N LEU A 131 -1.53 -0.89 -34.85
CA LEU A 131 -0.71 -1.91 -34.21
C LEU A 131 -1.59 -3.00 -33.60
N ARG A 132 -1.02 -4.19 -33.42
CA ARG A 132 -1.71 -5.30 -32.76
C ARG A 132 -1.84 -5.05 -31.25
N ASP A 133 -2.81 -5.66 -30.58
CA ASP A 133 -3.06 -5.44 -29.14
C ASP A 133 -1.82 -5.58 -28.25
N ALA A 134 -0.97 -6.58 -28.51
CA ALA A 134 0.27 -6.77 -27.76
C ALA A 134 1.29 -5.64 -27.98
N GLU A 135 1.38 -5.14 -29.22
CA GLU A 135 2.26 -4.03 -29.59
C GLU A 135 1.72 -2.70 -29.02
N VAL A 136 0.40 -2.51 -29.04
CA VAL A 136 -0.27 -1.38 -28.37
C VAL A 136 0.04 -1.40 -26.87
N GLY A 137 -0.16 -2.55 -26.20
CA GLY A 137 0.15 -2.71 -24.78
C GLY A 137 1.61 -2.40 -24.46
N LEU A 138 2.54 -2.85 -25.32
CA LEU A 138 3.96 -2.62 -25.15
C LEU A 138 4.32 -1.14 -25.32
N ALA A 139 3.78 -0.48 -26.35
CA ALA A 139 3.96 0.94 -26.58
C ALA A 139 3.40 1.76 -25.41
N VAL A 140 2.17 1.46 -24.97
CA VAL A 140 1.51 2.12 -23.82
C VAL A 140 2.37 1.99 -22.57
N GLY A 141 2.77 0.76 -22.21
CA GLY A 141 3.61 0.53 -21.05
C GLY A 141 4.94 1.28 -21.14
N ALA A 142 5.68 1.09 -22.25
CA ALA A 142 7.02 1.67 -22.42
C ALA A 142 7.01 3.21 -22.40
N VAL A 143 6.09 3.84 -23.13
CA VAL A 143 5.96 5.31 -23.16
C VAL A 143 5.50 5.83 -21.79
N SER A 144 4.58 5.13 -21.12
CA SER A 144 4.17 5.49 -19.76
C SER A 144 5.31 5.38 -18.76
N ALA A 145 6.17 4.36 -18.87
CA ALA A 145 7.33 4.19 -18.00
C ALA A 145 8.36 5.29 -18.24
N ALA A 146 8.61 5.63 -19.52
CA ALA A 146 9.47 6.73 -19.92
C ALA A 146 8.96 8.09 -19.43
N ALA A 147 7.65 8.30 -19.34
CA ALA A 147 7.04 9.50 -18.77
C ALA A 147 7.00 9.49 -17.23
N ALA A 148 6.70 8.34 -16.61
CA ALA A 148 6.59 8.21 -15.16
C ALA A 148 7.93 8.34 -14.46
N LEU A 149 9.03 7.86 -15.07
CA LEU A 149 10.36 7.91 -14.48
C LEU A 149 10.83 9.35 -14.17
N PRO A 150 10.85 10.32 -15.12
CA PRO A 150 11.25 11.69 -14.82
C PRO A 150 10.30 12.37 -13.84
N LEU A 151 9.00 12.07 -13.89
CA LEU A 151 8.04 12.60 -12.91
C LEU A 151 8.31 12.07 -11.50
N TYR A 152 8.63 10.80 -11.37
CA TYR A 152 9.06 10.20 -10.11
C TYR A 152 10.39 10.78 -9.62
N LEU A 153 11.38 10.95 -10.50
CA LEU A 153 12.66 11.55 -10.14
C LEU A 153 12.51 13.02 -9.69
N LEU A 154 11.60 13.77 -10.31
CA LEU A 154 11.24 15.13 -9.91
C LEU A 154 10.46 15.16 -8.57
N ARG A 155 9.70 14.11 -8.29
CA ARG A 155 8.82 13.97 -7.13
C ARG A 155 8.91 12.56 -6.56
N ARG A 156 9.89 12.34 -5.68
CA ARG A 156 10.10 11.11 -4.90
C ARG A 156 8.97 10.91 -3.85
N ARG A 157 7.74 10.72 -4.33
CA ARG A 157 6.48 10.57 -3.57
C ARG A 157 5.79 9.26 -3.99
N ALA A 158 4.91 8.76 -3.12
CA ALA A 158 4.25 7.48 -3.29
C ALA A 158 3.46 7.36 -4.61
N LEU A 159 2.63 8.35 -4.97
CA LEU A 159 1.78 8.26 -6.17
C LEU A 159 2.58 8.18 -7.49
N PRO A 160 3.56 9.08 -7.77
CA PRO A 160 4.43 8.93 -8.94
C PRO A 160 5.19 7.60 -8.96
N GLN A 161 5.62 7.11 -7.79
CA GLN A 161 6.28 5.81 -7.68
C GLN A 161 5.35 4.66 -8.07
N LEU A 162 4.08 4.69 -7.64
CA LEU A 162 3.09 3.69 -8.02
C LEU A 162 2.75 3.76 -9.51
N ALA A 163 2.65 4.97 -10.07
CA ALA A 163 2.46 5.15 -11.51
C ALA A 163 3.63 4.53 -12.30
N LEU A 164 4.87 4.73 -11.84
CA LEU A 164 6.04 4.10 -12.44
C LEU A 164 6.00 2.58 -12.34
N LEU A 165 5.66 2.02 -11.17
CA LEU A 165 5.53 0.57 -11.00
C LEU A 165 4.48 -0.02 -11.95
N VAL A 166 3.30 0.60 -12.04
CA VAL A 166 2.23 0.16 -12.93
C VAL A 166 2.68 0.20 -14.39
N ALA A 167 3.38 1.26 -14.80
CA ALA A 167 3.89 1.36 -16.15
C ALA A 167 4.94 0.28 -16.46
N VAL A 168 5.88 0.02 -15.54
CA VAL A 168 6.89 -1.04 -15.67
C VAL A 168 6.23 -2.43 -15.77
N LEU A 169 5.22 -2.69 -14.94
CA LEU A 169 4.44 -3.94 -15.01
C LEU A 169 3.73 -4.07 -16.36
N ALA A 170 3.05 -3.01 -16.82
CA ALA A 170 2.37 -3.01 -18.11
C ALA A 170 3.35 -3.29 -19.26
N THR A 171 4.54 -2.67 -19.26
CA THR A 171 5.59 -2.94 -20.25
C THR A 171 6.01 -4.40 -20.22
N ALA A 172 6.34 -4.93 -19.05
CA ALA A 172 6.86 -6.30 -18.92
C ALA A 172 5.83 -7.36 -19.32
N LEU A 173 4.57 -7.18 -18.91
CA LEU A 173 3.49 -8.10 -19.26
C LEU A 173 3.17 -8.05 -20.75
N ALA A 174 3.09 -6.85 -21.34
CA ALA A 174 2.86 -6.72 -22.77
C ALA A 174 4.02 -7.29 -23.61
N ALA A 175 5.26 -7.17 -23.14
CA ALA A 175 6.42 -7.80 -23.79
C ALA A 175 6.32 -9.33 -23.83
N LEU A 176 5.74 -9.96 -22.81
CA LEU A 176 5.48 -11.40 -22.79
C LEU A 176 4.35 -11.82 -23.74
N SER A 177 3.41 -10.92 -24.01
CA SER A 177 2.30 -11.16 -24.94
C SER A 177 2.67 -11.04 -26.42
N LEU A 178 3.94 -10.75 -26.74
CA LEU A 178 4.37 -10.69 -28.13
C LEU A 178 4.21 -12.06 -28.83
N PRO A 179 3.80 -12.09 -30.11
CA PRO A 179 3.34 -13.31 -30.80
C PRO A 179 4.31 -14.49 -30.82
N ASN A 180 5.61 -14.21 -30.68
CA ASN A 180 6.67 -15.23 -30.74
C ASN A 180 7.06 -15.82 -29.38
N GLN A 181 6.48 -15.30 -28.28
CA GLN A 181 6.80 -15.75 -26.92
C GLN A 181 5.79 -16.77 -26.41
N ALA A 182 4.50 -16.63 -26.79
CA ALA A 182 3.33 -17.41 -26.36
C ALA A 182 3.50 -18.17 -25.03
N PRO A 183 3.89 -17.49 -23.93
CA PRO A 183 4.32 -18.20 -22.75
C PRO A 183 3.10 -18.66 -21.95
N ASP A 184 3.24 -19.79 -21.27
CA ASP A 184 2.22 -20.28 -20.34
C ASP A 184 1.85 -19.19 -19.31
N THR A 185 0.62 -19.24 -18.80
CA THR A 185 0.09 -18.26 -17.83
C THR A 185 1.01 -18.07 -16.62
N GLU A 186 1.75 -19.11 -16.24
CA GLU A 186 2.72 -19.08 -15.14
C GLU A 186 3.84 -18.03 -15.33
N TRP A 187 4.27 -17.77 -16.56
CA TRP A 187 5.32 -16.79 -16.84
C TRP A 187 4.91 -15.35 -16.56
N TYR A 188 3.64 -15.01 -16.80
CA TYR A 188 3.11 -13.70 -16.44
C TYR A 188 3.23 -13.49 -14.93
N SER A 189 2.80 -14.49 -14.16
CA SER A 189 2.87 -14.44 -12.69
C SER A 189 4.29 -14.41 -12.17
N LEU A 190 5.19 -15.23 -12.73
CA LEU A 190 6.61 -15.20 -12.39
C LEU A 190 7.24 -13.83 -12.67
N MET A 191 6.90 -13.19 -13.79
CA MET A 191 7.39 -11.84 -14.11
C MET A 191 6.91 -10.81 -13.09
N VAL A 192 5.63 -10.88 -12.67
CA VAL A 192 5.11 -10.01 -11.61
C VAL A 192 5.80 -10.28 -10.27
N VAL A 193 6.11 -11.55 -9.95
CA VAL A 193 6.89 -11.89 -8.75
C VAL A 193 8.29 -11.26 -8.81
N VAL A 194 9.00 -11.43 -9.92
CA VAL A 194 10.36 -10.87 -10.10
C VAL A 194 10.33 -9.35 -9.95
N ILE A 195 9.38 -8.67 -10.58
CA ILE A 195 9.22 -7.21 -10.46
C ILE A 195 8.87 -6.82 -9.02
N GLY A 196 7.96 -7.54 -8.36
CA GLY A 196 7.60 -7.29 -6.96
C GLY A 196 8.79 -7.43 -6.00
N VAL A 197 9.56 -8.50 -6.15
CA VAL A 197 10.79 -8.73 -5.36
C VAL A 197 11.84 -7.66 -5.65
N ALA A 198 12.08 -7.32 -6.93
CA ALA A 198 13.02 -6.26 -7.28
C ALA A 198 12.58 -4.91 -6.68
N TRP A 199 11.28 -4.58 -6.76
CA TRP A 199 10.73 -3.34 -6.18
C TRP A 199 10.86 -3.30 -4.66
N PHE A 200 10.62 -4.44 -4.01
CA PHE A 200 10.81 -4.61 -2.57
C PHE A 200 12.27 -4.36 -2.18
N LEU A 201 13.22 -4.99 -2.88
CA LEU A 201 14.65 -4.88 -2.59
C LEU A 201 15.17 -3.45 -2.84
N LEU A 202 14.72 -2.79 -3.91
CA LEU A 202 15.02 -1.39 -4.18
C LEU A 202 14.48 -0.46 -3.09
N GLY A 203 13.31 -0.78 -2.53
CA GLY A 203 12.72 -0.12 -1.37
C GLY A 203 13.57 -0.28 -0.11
N ALA A 204 13.84 -1.53 0.25
CA ALA A 204 14.62 -1.92 1.42
C ALA A 204 16.06 -1.38 1.37
N GLY A 205 16.66 -1.30 0.18
CA GLY A 205 17.97 -0.69 -0.06
C GLY A 205 17.98 0.84 0.00
N GLY A 206 16.82 1.50 0.15
CA GLY A 206 16.71 2.95 0.21
C GLY A 206 16.82 3.66 -1.16
N TRP A 207 16.83 2.91 -2.26
CA TRP A 207 17.01 3.47 -3.61
C TRP A 207 15.70 4.09 -4.15
N LEU A 208 14.55 3.58 -3.68
CA LEU A 208 13.21 4.06 -4.03
C LEU A 208 12.48 4.72 -2.85
N PRO A 209 12.76 5.99 -2.52
CA PRO A 209 11.94 6.73 -1.56
C PRO A 209 10.54 7.04 -2.14
N PRO A 210 9.46 6.93 -1.34
CA PRO A 210 9.43 6.48 0.06
C PRO A 210 9.57 4.95 0.21
N SER A 211 10.62 4.49 0.90
CA SER A 211 10.98 3.06 1.01
C SER A 211 9.85 2.17 1.51
N ARG A 212 9.09 2.61 2.52
CA ARG A 212 7.98 1.81 3.07
C ARG A 212 6.90 1.51 2.03
N VAL A 213 6.64 2.44 1.10
CA VAL A 213 5.67 2.20 0.02
C VAL A 213 6.25 1.22 -0.99
N ALA A 214 7.53 1.39 -1.36
CA ALA A 214 8.24 0.48 -2.25
C ALA A 214 8.23 -0.97 -1.73
N GLU A 215 8.61 -1.15 -0.46
CA GLU A 215 8.62 -2.42 0.25
C GLU A 215 7.22 -3.02 0.31
N SER A 216 6.25 -2.29 0.85
CA SER A 216 4.90 -2.84 1.05
C SER A 216 4.28 -3.29 -0.27
N VAL A 217 4.39 -2.46 -1.31
CA VAL A 217 3.77 -2.76 -2.60
C VAL A 217 4.53 -3.84 -3.36
N GLY A 218 5.87 -3.84 -3.32
CA GLY A 218 6.67 -4.92 -3.88
C GLY A 218 6.39 -6.27 -3.22
N ALA A 219 6.29 -6.29 -1.88
CA ALA A 219 5.94 -7.48 -1.11
C ALA A 219 4.54 -8.00 -1.43
N VAL A 220 3.52 -7.12 -1.45
CA VAL A 220 2.15 -7.48 -1.84
C VAL A 220 2.13 -8.05 -3.24
N LEU A 221 2.79 -7.38 -4.18
CA LEU A 221 2.82 -7.78 -5.58
C LEU A 221 3.46 -9.17 -5.74
N ALA A 222 4.59 -9.42 -5.07
CA ALA A 222 5.29 -10.70 -5.14
C ALA A 222 4.44 -11.85 -4.58
N VAL A 223 3.76 -11.65 -3.44
CA VAL A 223 2.93 -12.69 -2.83
C VAL A 223 1.64 -12.92 -3.60
N VAL A 224 0.95 -11.85 -4.01
CA VAL A 224 -0.32 -11.95 -4.73
C VAL A 224 -0.12 -12.57 -6.12
N ALA A 225 0.98 -12.25 -6.80
CA ALA A 225 1.27 -12.85 -8.11
C ALA A 225 1.43 -14.37 -8.06
N CYS A 226 1.98 -14.92 -6.97
CA CYS A 226 2.10 -16.36 -6.77
C CYS A 226 0.75 -17.08 -6.75
N GLN A 227 -0.36 -16.36 -6.54
CA GLN A 227 -1.70 -16.91 -6.60
C GLN A 227 -2.19 -17.11 -8.03
N PHE A 228 -1.65 -16.43 -9.03
CA PHE A 228 -2.18 -16.54 -10.40
C PHE A 228 -1.49 -17.67 -11.15
N THR A 229 -1.84 -18.92 -10.86
CA THR A 229 -1.22 -20.09 -11.50
C THR A 229 -2.07 -20.64 -12.63
N GLY A 230 -1.41 -21.05 -13.72
CA GLY A 230 -2.00 -21.96 -14.72
C GLY A 230 -1.61 -23.41 -14.42
N GLY A 231 -2.33 -24.38 -14.97
CA GLY A 231 -1.97 -25.81 -14.88
C GLY A 231 -1.80 -26.35 -13.44
N ASP A 232 -0.75 -27.14 -13.22
CA ASP A 232 -0.45 -27.80 -11.94
C ASP A 232 -0.01 -26.81 -10.84
N GLY A 233 0.47 -25.60 -11.20
CA GLY A 233 0.56 -24.39 -10.37
C GLY A 233 1.26 -24.44 -9.00
N SER A 234 1.69 -25.60 -8.53
CA SER A 234 2.08 -25.82 -7.14
C SER A 234 3.41 -25.16 -6.78
N GLY A 235 4.33 -25.05 -7.74
CA GLY A 235 5.63 -24.41 -7.55
C GLY A 235 5.51 -22.91 -7.19
N LEU A 236 4.64 -22.18 -7.90
CA LEU A 236 4.40 -20.76 -7.62
C LEU A 236 3.66 -20.57 -6.28
N LEU A 237 2.72 -21.44 -5.92
CA LEU A 237 2.08 -21.40 -4.59
C LEU A 237 3.10 -21.64 -3.46
N LEU A 238 4.01 -22.61 -3.63
CA LEU A 238 5.11 -22.84 -2.69
C LEU A 238 6.04 -21.63 -2.57
N LEU A 239 6.38 -20.99 -3.69
CA LEU A 239 7.13 -19.74 -3.69
C LEU A 239 6.37 -18.64 -2.93
N GLY A 240 5.06 -18.53 -3.10
CA GLY A 240 4.20 -17.61 -2.37
C GLY A 240 4.24 -17.84 -0.86
N VAL A 241 4.18 -19.09 -0.41
CA VAL A 241 4.35 -19.45 1.01
C VAL A 241 5.74 -19.06 1.50
N ALA A 242 6.80 -19.40 0.75
CA ALA A 242 8.18 -19.07 1.12
C ALA A 242 8.41 -17.56 1.24
N LEU A 243 7.90 -16.78 0.30
CA LEU A 243 7.94 -15.31 0.34
C LEU A 243 7.17 -14.76 1.54
N ALA A 244 5.96 -15.26 1.80
CA ALA A 244 5.15 -14.81 2.93
C ALA A 244 5.81 -15.13 4.29
N VAL A 245 6.38 -16.33 4.46
CA VAL A 245 7.19 -16.68 5.65
C VAL A 245 8.41 -15.78 5.75
N GLY A 246 9.12 -15.55 4.64
CA GLY A 246 10.28 -14.67 4.59
C GLY A 246 9.95 -13.25 5.04
N LEU A 247 8.80 -12.71 4.62
CA LEU A 247 8.30 -11.40 5.06
C LEU A 247 7.98 -11.37 6.55
N VAL A 248 7.36 -12.41 7.11
CA VAL A 248 7.10 -12.51 8.56
C VAL A 248 8.41 -12.54 9.34
N VAL A 249 9.37 -13.38 8.94
CA VAL A 249 10.69 -13.47 9.59
C VAL A 249 11.42 -12.12 9.51
N LEU A 250 11.41 -11.49 8.34
CA LEU A 250 12.02 -10.19 8.15
C LEU A 250 11.35 -9.12 9.01
N ALA A 251 10.02 -9.11 9.10
CA ALA A 251 9.26 -8.17 9.91
C ALA A 251 9.60 -8.27 11.40
N ILE A 252 9.77 -9.50 11.92
CA ILE A 252 10.17 -9.74 13.31
C ILE A 252 11.59 -9.22 13.55
N ARG A 253 12.51 -9.41 12.59
CA ARG A 253 13.90 -8.96 12.72
C ARG A 253 14.07 -7.45 12.61
N SER A 254 13.19 -6.77 11.87
CA SER A 254 13.29 -5.33 11.58
C SER A 254 12.25 -4.47 12.29
N ASP A 255 11.41 -5.05 13.14
CA ASP A 255 10.27 -4.40 13.81
C ASP A 255 9.34 -3.66 12.82
N ALA A 256 9.14 -4.25 11.64
CA ALA A 256 8.43 -3.66 10.52
C ALA A 256 6.99 -4.20 10.42
N LEU A 257 6.06 -3.60 11.18
CA LEU A 257 4.66 -4.04 11.25
C LEU A 257 3.96 -4.14 9.88
N HIS A 258 4.30 -3.30 8.91
CA HIS A 258 3.73 -3.36 7.56
C HIS A 258 4.09 -4.67 6.85
N LEU A 259 5.31 -5.16 7.01
CA LEU A 259 5.75 -6.44 6.42
C LEU A 259 5.10 -7.63 7.11
N LEU A 260 4.92 -7.55 8.43
CA LEU A 260 4.22 -8.59 9.19
C LEU A 260 2.77 -8.74 8.69
N ALA A 261 2.07 -7.63 8.48
CA ALA A 261 0.72 -7.63 7.95
C ALA A 261 0.66 -8.26 6.56
N VAL A 262 1.56 -7.88 5.65
CA VAL A 262 1.60 -8.44 4.28
C VAL A 262 1.92 -9.93 4.31
N GLY A 263 2.92 -10.37 5.08
CA GLY A 263 3.30 -11.77 5.20
C GLY A 263 2.18 -12.64 5.83
N ALA A 264 1.52 -12.15 6.88
CA ALA A 264 0.42 -12.86 7.53
C ALA A 264 -0.81 -13.00 6.61
N VAL A 265 -1.23 -11.91 5.94
CA VAL A 265 -2.30 -11.94 4.94
C VAL A 265 -1.90 -12.85 3.78
N GLY A 266 -0.64 -12.80 3.34
CA GLY A 266 -0.07 -13.68 2.34
C GLY A 266 -0.23 -15.15 2.67
N LEU A 267 0.21 -15.56 3.86
CA LEU A 267 0.04 -16.93 4.35
C LEU A 267 -1.43 -17.34 4.39
N PHE A 268 -2.29 -16.45 4.89
CA PHE A 268 -3.73 -16.71 4.96
C PHE A 268 -4.37 -16.92 3.59
N LEU A 269 -3.90 -16.23 2.54
CA LEU A 269 -4.43 -16.38 1.19
C LEU A 269 -3.81 -17.56 0.44
N VAL A 270 -2.50 -17.79 0.57
CA VAL A 270 -1.77 -18.78 -0.25
C VAL A 270 -1.92 -20.20 0.31
N VAL A 271 -1.87 -20.38 1.63
CA VAL A 271 -1.85 -21.71 2.25
C VAL A 271 -3.15 -22.49 2.02
N PRO A 272 -4.36 -21.93 2.21
CA PRO A 272 -5.60 -22.63 1.87
C PRO A 272 -5.63 -23.12 0.43
N ARG A 273 -5.21 -22.24 -0.50
CA ARG A 273 -5.19 -22.56 -1.91
C ARG A 273 -4.23 -23.72 -2.22
N LEU A 274 -3.02 -23.70 -1.65
CA LEU A 274 -2.06 -24.79 -1.77
C LEU A 274 -2.63 -26.11 -1.25
N VAL A 275 -3.32 -26.08 -0.11
CA VAL A 275 -4.00 -27.25 0.47
C VAL A 275 -5.09 -27.77 -0.48
N PHE A 276 -5.94 -26.91 -1.03
CA PHE A 276 -6.93 -27.34 -2.04
C PHE A 276 -6.29 -27.93 -3.29
N THR A 277 -5.19 -27.35 -3.78
CA THR A 277 -4.47 -27.86 -4.95
C THR A 277 -3.92 -29.26 -4.72
N TRP A 278 -3.44 -29.60 -3.52
CA TRP A 278 -2.86 -30.91 -3.24
C TRP A 278 -3.84 -31.96 -2.75
N PHE A 279 -4.84 -31.56 -1.96
CA PHE A 279 -5.76 -32.48 -1.30
C PHE A 279 -7.12 -32.60 -2.02
N GLY A 280 -7.36 -31.77 -3.05
CA GLY A 280 -8.63 -31.69 -3.75
C GLY A 280 -9.78 -31.23 -2.85
N ASP A 281 -10.99 -31.25 -3.39
CA ASP A 281 -12.18 -30.69 -2.71
C ASP A 281 -12.62 -31.51 -1.49
N ALA A 282 -12.38 -32.83 -1.50
CA ALA A 282 -12.88 -33.74 -0.47
C ALA A 282 -12.18 -33.55 0.90
N ILE A 283 -10.88 -33.23 0.89
CA ILE A 283 -10.06 -33.09 2.11
C ILE A 283 -9.59 -31.64 2.30
N GLY A 284 -9.59 -30.83 1.24
CA GLY A 284 -9.09 -29.45 1.25
C GLY A 284 -9.79 -28.56 2.27
N ALA A 285 -11.12 -28.64 2.40
CA ALA A 285 -11.86 -27.79 3.34
C ALA A 285 -11.57 -28.11 4.82
N PRO A 286 -11.66 -29.38 5.30
CA PRO A 286 -11.24 -29.73 6.66
C PRO A 286 -9.77 -29.42 6.96
N ALA A 287 -8.87 -29.74 6.01
CA ALA A 287 -7.44 -29.47 6.17
C ALA A 287 -7.15 -27.96 6.24
N THR A 288 -7.82 -27.15 5.43
CA THR A 288 -7.72 -25.69 5.48
C THR A 288 -8.18 -25.15 6.83
N MET A 289 -9.33 -25.61 7.35
CA MET A 289 -9.82 -25.21 8.68
C MET A 289 -8.81 -25.56 9.78
N LEU A 290 -8.23 -26.76 9.73
CA LEU A 290 -7.19 -27.18 10.67
C LEU A 290 -5.95 -26.28 10.61
N VAL A 291 -5.47 -25.99 9.39
CA VAL A 291 -4.26 -25.16 9.19
C VAL A 291 -4.48 -23.72 9.62
N ILE A 292 -5.63 -23.11 9.27
CA ILE A 292 -6.00 -21.77 9.73
C ILE A 292 -6.11 -21.75 11.27
N GLY A 293 -6.77 -22.74 11.86
CA GLY A 293 -6.88 -22.86 13.31
C GLY A 293 -5.52 -22.94 14.00
N LEU A 294 -4.61 -23.77 13.48
CA LEU A 294 -3.26 -23.91 14.01
C LEU A 294 -2.46 -22.61 13.87
N LEU A 295 -2.55 -21.93 12.74
CA LEU A 295 -1.92 -20.62 12.52
C LEU A 295 -2.38 -19.58 13.54
N LEU A 296 -3.70 -19.50 13.80
CA LEU A 296 -4.26 -18.58 14.80
C LEU A 296 -3.77 -18.91 16.21
N VAL A 297 -3.69 -20.19 16.57
CA VAL A 297 -3.15 -20.63 17.86
C VAL A 297 -1.68 -20.23 18.01
N LEU A 298 -0.85 -20.49 17.01
CA LEU A 298 0.57 -20.12 17.02
C LEU A 298 0.75 -18.59 17.14
N LEU A 299 -0.05 -17.82 16.41
CA LEU A 299 -0.03 -16.36 16.46
C LEU A 299 -0.41 -15.85 17.87
N ALA A 300 -1.46 -16.41 18.47
CA ALA A 300 -1.91 -16.04 19.82
C ALA A 300 -0.84 -16.36 20.88
N VAL A 301 -0.19 -17.53 20.79
CA VAL A 301 0.91 -17.91 21.69
C VAL A 301 2.13 -16.99 21.51
N GLY A 302 2.46 -16.63 20.26
CA GLY A 302 3.53 -15.69 19.95
C GLY A 302 3.30 -14.31 20.56
N LEU A 303 2.11 -13.74 20.37
CA LEU A 303 1.73 -12.45 20.98
C LEU A 303 1.73 -12.51 22.51
N GLY A 304 1.29 -13.63 23.09
CA GLY A 304 1.25 -13.82 24.54
C GLY A 304 2.64 -13.83 25.18
N ARG A 305 3.63 -14.44 24.53
CA ARG A 305 5.02 -14.44 25.00
C ARG A 305 5.67 -13.06 24.91
N ALA A 306 5.52 -12.38 23.78
CA ALA A 306 6.07 -11.04 23.59
C ALA A 306 5.56 -10.03 24.63
N ARG A 307 4.29 -10.15 25.07
CA ARG A 307 3.74 -9.30 26.13
C ARG A 307 4.29 -9.60 27.52
N ARG A 308 4.68 -10.84 27.82
CA ARG A 308 5.24 -11.21 29.13
C ARG A 308 6.63 -10.62 29.32
N GLU A 309 7.45 -10.61 28.28
CA GLU A 309 8.80 -10.02 28.32
C GLU A 309 8.78 -8.49 28.56
N ILE A 310 7.72 -7.80 28.15
CA ILE A 310 7.53 -6.36 28.40
C ILE A 310 6.96 -6.10 29.82
N GLY A 311 6.26 -7.08 30.39
CA GLY A 311 5.67 -7.00 31.74
C GLY A 311 6.67 -7.21 32.88
N GLU A 312 7.84 -7.81 32.60
CA GLU A 312 8.94 -7.99 33.56
C GLU A 312 9.98 -6.85 33.44
N GLY A 313 9.53 -5.60 33.30
CA GLY A 313 10.39 -4.44 33.52
C GLY A 313 10.87 -4.41 34.98
N PRO A 314 12.09 -3.91 35.26
CA PRO A 314 12.72 -4.01 36.58
C PRO A 314 11.76 -3.48 37.64
N GLU A 315 11.39 -4.36 38.56
CA GLU A 315 10.58 -4.07 39.72
C GLU A 315 11.19 -2.84 40.39
N LEU A 316 10.52 -1.68 40.25
CA LEU A 316 10.95 -0.43 40.87
C LEU A 316 10.93 -0.68 42.37
N GLN A 317 12.11 -1.00 42.90
CA GLN A 317 12.33 -1.21 44.32
C GLN A 317 11.79 0.05 45.02
N PRO A 318 10.75 -0.08 45.86
CA PRO A 318 10.16 1.08 46.51
C PRO A 318 11.27 1.82 47.28
N PRO A 319 11.30 3.16 47.24
CA PRO A 319 12.33 3.94 47.90
C PRO A 319 12.41 3.50 49.35
N ALA A 320 13.61 3.14 49.79
CA ALA A 320 13.88 2.71 51.16
C ALA A 320 13.29 3.73 52.12
N ALA A 321 12.40 3.28 53.01
CA ALA A 321 11.75 4.13 53.99
C ALA A 321 12.82 4.92 54.76
N PRO A 322 12.66 6.25 54.95
CA PRO A 322 13.60 7.02 55.73
C PRO A 322 13.63 6.46 57.16
N THR A 323 14.74 5.84 57.52
CA THR A 323 15.02 5.42 58.89
C THR A 323 15.11 6.65 59.75
N GLY A 324 14.01 6.99 60.42
CA GLY A 324 13.98 8.02 61.45
C GLY A 324 14.89 7.64 62.62
N ARG A 325 16.02 8.33 62.72
CA ARG A 325 16.95 8.45 63.87
C ARG A 325 18.02 9.46 63.38
N GLU A 326 18.33 10.58 64.02
CA GLU A 326 18.28 10.95 65.43
C GLU A 326 17.95 12.44 65.60
N VAL A 327 17.16 12.73 66.62
CA VAL A 327 17.17 14.00 67.34
C VAL A 327 18.12 13.80 68.52
N ALA A 328 19.26 14.51 68.51
CA ALA A 328 19.97 15.05 69.67
C ALA A 328 21.13 15.93 69.19
#